data_AF-A0A8H7ITN2-F1
#
_entry.id   AF-A0A8H7ITN2-F1
#
_cell.length_a   1.000
_cell.length_b   1.000
_cell.length_c   1.000
_cell.angle_alpha   90.00
_cell.angle_beta   90.00
_cell.angle_gamma   90.00
#
_symmetry.space_group_name_H-M   'P 1'
#
loop_
_entity.id
_entity.type
_entity.pdbx_description
1 polymer ?
#
loop_
_entity_poly.entity_id
_entity_poly.type
_entity_poly.pdbx_seq_one_letter_code
_entity_poly.pdbx_strand_id
1 'polypeptide(L)'
;MASFFPHAQRAEDQRYAHSILTVQSLLRGFTIGPVIALTPFSIKTIQNTYRRNQPLSADQLRAGIIRSGARGVAIGTTINAFLLVCRMWGKDESAWKDRSWSLLANKRQRLEDLWCLGSAGLGAGAAMGAGWDWVLSWAQLGI
;
A
#
# COMPACT_ATOMS: atom_id res chain seq x y z
N MET A 1 -14.62 17.72 6.70
CA MET A 1 -13.61 16.65 6.84
C MET A 1 -12.27 17.19 6.37
N ALA A 2 -11.29 17.29 7.28
CA ALA A 2 -9.97 17.79 6.96
C ALA A 2 -9.33 16.91 5.89
N SER A 3 -9.10 17.48 4.72
CA SER A 3 -8.29 16.86 3.69
C SER A 3 -6.84 17.01 4.11
N PHE A 4 -6.05 15.93 4.09
CA PHE A 4 -4.61 15.99 4.34
C PHE A 4 -3.90 17.03 3.46
N PHE A 5 -4.47 17.32 2.29
CA PHE A 5 -4.02 18.39 1.39
C PHE A 5 -5.11 19.42 1.15
N PRO A 6 -4.80 20.73 1.20
CA PRO A 6 -5.74 21.77 0.84
C PRO A 6 -6.13 21.64 -0.63
N HIS A 7 -7.42 21.79 -0.91
CA HIS A 7 -7.94 21.81 -2.27
C HIS A 7 -8.14 23.27 -2.68
N ALA A 8 -7.36 23.73 -3.66
CA ALA A 8 -7.51 25.07 -4.19
C ALA A 8 -8.83 25.22 -4.98
N GLN A 9 -9.38 26.43 -5.03
CA GLN A 9 -10.57 26.72 -5.82
C GLN A 9 -10.30 26.60 -7.34
N ARG A 10 -9.06 26.87 -7.77
CA ARG A 10 -8.60 26.71 -9.15
C ARG A 10 -7.45 25.72 -9.22
N ALA A 11 -7.33 25.05 -10.35
CA ALA A 11 -6.29 24.05 -10.58
C ALA A 11 -4.87 24.66 -10.51
N GLU A 12 -4.71 25.87 -11.04
CA GLU A 12 -3.43 26.58 -11.16
C GLU A 12 -2.78 26.90 -9.80
N ASP A 13 -3.61 27.08 -8.77
CA ASP A 13 -3.19 27.45 -7.42
C ASP A 13 -2.82 26.23 -6.56
N GLN A 14 -2.87 25.01 -7.12
CA GLN A 14 -2.60 23.79 -6.38
C GLN A 14 -1.11 23.66 -6.08
N ARG A 15 -0.71 24.04 -4.86
CA ARG A 15 0.70 24.15 -4.42
C ARG A 15 1.44 22.83 -4.30
N TYR A 16 0.75 21.73 -3.98
CA TYR A 16 1.36 20.43 -3.66
C TYR A 16 1.09 19.33 -4.69
N ALA A 17 0.97 19.70 -5.98
CA ALA A 17 0.57 18.79 -7.04
C ALA A 17 1.43 17.51 -7.12
N HIS A 18 2.76 17.67 -7.05
CA HIS A 18 3.71 16.55 -7.04
C HIS A 18 3.50 15.62 -5.86
N SER A 19 3.49 16.15 -4.63
CA SER A 19 3.36 15.36 -3.40
C SER A 19 2.02 14.61 -3.34
N ILE A 20 0.94 15.23 -3.79
CA ILE A 20 -0.38 14.58 -3.84
C ILE A 20 -0.35 13.39 -4.81
N LEU A 21 0.19 13.61 -6.00
CA LEU A 21 0.27 12.57 -7.03
C LEU A 21 1.22 11.43 -6.65
N THR A 22 2.35 11.73 -6.03
CA THR A 22 3.32 10.72 -5.57
C THR A 22 2.75 9.90 -4.43
N VAL A 23 2.21 10.54 -3.38
CA VAL A 23 1.59 9.84 -2.24
C VAL A 23 0.46 8.95 -2.72
N GLN A 24 -0.42 9.46 -3.58
CA GLN A 24 -1.55 8.65 -4.06
C GLN A 24 -1.11 7.51 -4.98
N SER A 25 -0.09 7.72 -5.81
CA SER A 25 0.49 6.64 -6.60
C SER A 25 1.11 5.57 -5.69
N LEU A 26 1.90 5.96 -4.70
CA LEU A 26 2.50 5.02 -3.76
C LEU A 26 1.44 4.26 -2.96
N LEU A 27 0.41 4.95 -2.47
CA LEU A 27 -0.69 4.34 -1.73
C LEU A 27 -1.43 3.29 -2.57
N ARG A 28 -1.74 3.59 -3.84
CA ARG A 28 -2.36 2.62 -4.75
C ARG A 28 -1.47 1.41 -5.00
N GLY A 29 -0.17 1.62 -5.19
CA GLY A 29 0.80 0.54 -5.35
C GLY A 29 0.90 -0.34 -4.09
N PHE A 30 0.85 0.28 -2.92
CA PHE A 30 0.86 -0.38 -1.62
C PHE A 30 -0.38 -1.25 -1.41
N THR A 31 -1.57 -0.78 -1.78
CA THR A 31 -2.82 -1.54 -1.58
C THR A 31 -3.00 -2.65 -2.61
N ILE A 32 -2.72 -2.37 -3.89
CA ILE A 32 -2.97 -3.32 -5.00
C ILE A 32 -1.86 -4.38 -5.10
N GLY A 33 -0.61 -4.00 -4.84
CA GLY A 33 0.56 -4.89 -4.92
C GLY A 33 0.41 -6.22 -4.17
N PRO A 34 0.07 -6.24 -2.87
CA PRO A 34 -0.13 -7.47 -2.12
C PRO A 34 -1.35 -8.28 -2.59
N VAL A 35 -2.43 -7.64 -3.05
CA VAL A 35 -3.60 -8.35 -3.62
C VAL A 35 -3.18 -9.18 -4.84
N ILE A 36 -2.40 -8.58 -5.74
CA ILE A 36 -1.87 -9.27 -6.93
C ILE A 36 -0.88 -10.37 -6.52
N ALA A 37 0.01 -10.12 -5.56
CA ALA A 37 1.01 -11.09 -5.13
C ALA A 37 0.43 -12.28 -4.34
N LEU A 38 -0.72 -12.13 -3.70
CA LEU A 38 -1.39 -13.21 -3.00
C LEU A 38 -2.10 -14.17 -3.96
N THR A 39 -2.52 -13.74 -5.15
CA THR A 39 -3.15 -14.63 -6.14
C THR A 39 -2.27 -15.84 -6.52
N PRO A 40 -1.02 -15.69 -6.99
CA PRO A 40 -0.17 -16.83 -7.32
C PRO A 40 0.24 -17.64 -6.07
N PHE A 41 0.34 -17.00 -4.91
CA PHE A 41 0.60 -17.70 -3.64
C PHE A 41 -0.56 -18.64 -3.28
N SER A 42 -1.80 -18.16 -3.31
CA SER A 42 -2.99 -18.96 -3.03
C SER A 42 -3.13 -20.14 -4.00
N ILE A 43 -2.88 -19.91 -5.29
CA ILE A 43 -2.91 -20.97 -6.31
C ILE A 43 -1.87 -22.06 -6.00
N LYS A 44 -0.61 -21.68 -5.72
CA LYS A 44 0.44 -22.65 -5.37
C LYS A 44 0.15 -23.40 -4.08
N THR A 45 -0.40 -22.72 -3.08
CA THR A 45 -0.77 -23.33 -1.79
C THR A 45 -1.87 -24.38 -1.98
N ILE A 46 -2.91 -24.06 -2.75
CA ILE A 46 -3.99 -25.01 -3.08
C ILE A 46 -3.44 -26.19 -3.90
N GLN A 47 -2.62 -25.91 -4.91
CA GLN A 47 -2.02 -26.95 -5.75
C GLN A 47 -1.12 -27.90 -4.94
N ASN A 48 -0.29 -27.39 -4.04
CA ASN A 48 0.56 -28.22 -3.19
C ASN A 48 -0.25 -29.06 -2.20
N THR A 49 -1.31 -28.49 -1.63
CA THR A 49 -2.20 -29.21 -0.72
C THR A 49 -2.90 -30.35 -1.45
N TYR A 50 -3.45 -30.07 -2.64
CA TYR A 50 -4.21 -31.04 -3.42
C TYR A 50 -3.34 -32.10 -4.12
N ARG A 51 -2.17 -31.73 -4.65
CA ARG A 51 -1.30 -32.64 -5.41
C ARG A 51 -0.26 -33.37 -4.56
N ARG A 52 0.19 -32.78 -3.46
CA ARG A 52 1.31 -33.32 -2.65
C ARG A 52 0.89 -33.74 -1.25
N ASN A 53 -0.41 -33.69 -0.91
CA ASN A 53 -0.94 -33.97 0.43
C ASN A 53 -0.13 -33.31 1.55
N GLN A 54 0.42 -32.12 1.29
CA GLN A 54 1.19 -31.41 2.30
C GLN A 54 0.22 -30.78 3.31
N PRO A 55 0.32 -31.12 4.60
CA PRO A 55 -0.53 -30.49 5.61
C PRO A 55 -0.18 -29.01 5.70
N LEU A 56 -1.20 -28.16 5.58
CA LEU A 56 -1.05 -26.72 5.71
C LEU A 56 -0.88 -26.37 7.19
N SER A 57 0.35 -26.10 7.63
CA SER A 57 0.56 -25.50 8.94
C SER A 57 0.14 -24.03 8.92
N ALA A 58 -0.59 -23.60 9.95
CA ALA A 58 -1.05 -22.22 10.10
C ALA A 58 0.12 -21.22 10.07
N ASP A 59 1.28 -21.61 10.61
CA ASP A 59 2.47 -20.76 10.64
C ASP A 59 3.11 -20.61 9.26
N GLN A 60 3.09 -21.66 8.45
CA GLN A 60 3.59 -21.60 7.06
C GLN A 60 2.70 -20.72 6.19
N LEU A 61 1.38 -20.77 6.40
CA LEU A 61 0.43 -19.88 5.72
C LEU A 61 0.65 -18.42 6.13
N ARG A 62 0.74 -18.14 7.43
CA ARG A 62 1.01 -16.79 7.96
C ARG A 62 2.31 -16.22 7.41
N ALA A 63 3.41 -16.97 7.53
CA ALA A 63 4.72 -16.54 7.02
C ALA A 63 4.71 -16.37 5.50
N GLY A 64 4.00 -17.24 4.77
CA GLY A 64 3.84 -17.16 3.32
C GLY A 64 3.05 -15.93 2.88
N ILE A 65 1.93 -15.62 3.54
CA ILE A 65 1.10 -14.44 3.29
C ILE A 65 1.90 -13.16 3.56
N ILE A 66 2.59 -13.08 4.70
CA ILE A 66 3.39 -11.90 5.06
C ILE A 66 4.52 -11.70 4.05
N ARG A 67 5.26 -12.77 3.70
CA ARG A 67 6.39 -12.66 2.76
C ARG A 67 5.93 -12.36 1.33
N SER A 68 4.83 -12.97 0.87
CA SER A 68 4.29 -12.70 -0.47
C SER A 68 3.68 -11.29 -0.54
N GLY A 69 2.92 -10.90 0.48
CA GLY A 69 2.34 -9.57 0.62
C GLY A 69 3.41 -8.48 0.66
N ALA A 70 4.45 -8.63 1.47
CA ALA A 70 5.55 -7.66 1.56
C ALA A 70 6.29 -7.49 0.22
N ARG A 71 6.56 -8.60 -0.49
CA ARG A 71 7.13 -8.55 -1.85
C ARG A 71 6.18 -7.86 -2.83
N GLY A 72 4.89 -8.18 -2.76
CA GLY A 72 3.85 -7.54 -3.57
C GLY A 72 3.76 -6.04 -3.35
N VAL A 73 3.83 -5.59 -2.09
CA VAL A 73 3.89 -4.17 -1.72
C VAL A 73 5.11 -3.51 -2.36
N ALA A 74 6.31 -4.06 -2.16
CA ALA A 74 7.55 -3.47 -2.67
C ALA A 74 7.56 -3.37 -4.21
N ILE A 75 7.11 -4.43 -4.88
CA ILE A 75 7.02 -4.46 -6.35
C ILE A 75 5.92 -3.51 -6.84
N GLY A 76 4.74 -3.53 -6.22
CA GLY A 76 3.59 -2.70 -6.60
C GLY A 76 3.86 -1.20 -6.43
N THR A 77 4.48 -0.79 -5.33
CA THR A 77 4.87 0.62 -5.12
C THR A 77 5.93 1.07 -6.11
N THR A 78 6.93 0.24 -6.38
CA THR A 78 7.99 0.54 -7.35
C THR A 78 7.43 0.69 -8.77
N ILE A 79 6.59 -0.25 -9.21
CA ILE A 79 5.92 -0.19 -10.51
C ILE A 79 5.07 1.08 -10.59
N ASN A 80 4.26 1.40 -9.57
CA ASN A 80 3.37 2.54 -9.66
C ASN A 80 4.13 3.88 -9.57
N ALA A 81 5.25 3.94 -8.85
CA ALA A 81 6.16 5.08 -8.88
C ALA A 81 6.73 5.28 -10.29
N PHE A 82 7.20 4.21 -10.93
CA PHE A 82 7.72 4.25 -12.28
C PHE A 82 6.65 4.66 -13.31
N LEU A 83 5.44 4.10 -13.19
CA LEU A 83 4.30 4.47 -14.04
C LEU A 83 3.91 5.94 -13.88
N LEU A 84 3.98 6.51 -12.66
CA LEU A 84 3.75 7.94 -12.47
C LEU A 84 4.77 8.77 -13.23
N VAL A 85 6.06 8.44 -13.11
CA VAL A 85 7.15 9.13 -13.82
C VAL A 85 6.95 9.02 -15.33
N CYS A 86 6.75 7.81 -15.87
CA CYS A 86 6.50 7.61 -17.30
C CYS A 86 5.27 8.38 -17.80
N ARG A 87 4.18 8.39 -17.03
CA ARG A 87 2.92 9.04 -17.44
C ARG A 87 3.00 10.57 -17.41
N MET A 88 3.95 11.12 -16.65
CA MET A 88 4.13 12.56 -16.51
C MET A 88 5.44 13.06 -17.14
N TRP A 89 6.22 12.17 -17.75
CA TRP A 89 7.44 12.54 -18.45
C TRP A 89 7.11 13.46 -19.63
N GLY A 90 7.74 14.63 -19.66
CA GLY A 90 7.51 15.64 -20.70
C GLY A 90 6.23 16.46 -20.50
N LYS A 91 5.57 16.37 -19.34
CA LYS A 91 4.40 17.22 -19.02
C LYS A 91 4.78 18.42 -18.16
N ASP A 92 4.21 19.57 -18.52
CA ASP A 92 4.38 20.82 -17.79
C ASP A 92 3.73 20.81 -16.40
N GLU A 93 4.21 21.67 -15.51
CA GLU A 93 3.72 21.82 -14.13
C GLU A 93 2.20 22.06 -14.06
N SER A 94 1.63 22.79 -15.01
CA SER A 94 0.18 23.03 -15.10
C SER A 94 -0.61 21.73 -15.27
N ALA A 95 -0.07 20.74 -16.02
CA ALA A 95 -0.70 19.44 -16.21
C ALA A 95 -0.60 18.55 -14.95
N TRP A 96 0.45 18.71 -14.14
CA TRP A 96 0.54 18.08 -12.81
C TRP A 96 -0.53 18.65 -11.89
N LYS A 97 -0.66 19.98 -11.87
CA LYS A 97 -1.64 20.70 -11.07
C LYS A 97 -3.08 20.34 -11.43
N ASP A 98 -3.45 20.40 -12.70
CA ASP A 98 -4.78 20.03 -13.21
C ASP A 98 -5.17 18.59 -12.83
N ARG A 99 -4.23 17.65 -12.96
CA ARG A 99 -4.47 16.26 -12.60
C ARG A 99 -4.60 16.04 -11.11
N SER A 100 -3.79 16.73 -10.30
CA SER A 100 -3.92 16.67 -8.85
C SER A 100 -5.22 17.32 -8.35
N TRP A 101 -5.68 18.37 -9.03
CA TRP A 101 -6.92 19.08 -8.71
C TRP A 101 -8.15 18.22 -9.00
N SER A 102 -8.22 17.61 -10.19
CA SER A 102 -9.30 16.68 -10.56
C SER A 102 -9.35 15.43 -9.67
N LEU A 103 -8.21 14.90 -9.24
CA LEU A 103 -8.16 13.81 -8.26
C LEU A 103 -8.75 14.21 -6.91
N LEU A 104 -8.43 15.41 -6.43
CA LEU A 104 -9.00 15.93 -5.20
C LEU A 104 -10.51 16.21 -5.35
N ALA A 105 -10.98 16.67 -6.51
CA ALA A 105 -12.41 16.92 -6.74
C ALA A 105 -13.26 15.65 -6.54
N ASN A 106 -12.70 14.46 -6.80
CA ASN A 106 -13.38 13.18 -6.60
C ASN A 106 -13.44 12.75 -5.13
N LYS A 107 -14.54 13.11 -4.44
CA LYS A 107 -14.79 12.77 -3.03
C LYS A 107 -14.69 11.27 -2.71
N ARG A 108 -15.16 10.41 -3.63
CA ARG A 108 -15.15 8.95 -3.42
C ARG A 108 -13.74 8.38 -3.35
N GLN A 109 -12.88 8.74 -4.31
CA GLN A 109 -11.48 8.31 -4.34
C GLN A 109 -10.72 8.80 -3.10
N ARG A 110 -11.02 10.02 -2.65
CA ARG A 110 -10.43 10.59 -1.43
C ARG A 110 -10.81 9.80 -0.18
N LEU A 111 -12.07 9.37 -0.06
CA LEU A 111 -12.53 8.59 1.09
C LEU A 111 -11.87 7.21 1.12
N GLU A 112 -11.73 6.58 -0.04
CA GLU A 112 -11.07 5.27 -0.17
C GLU A 112 -9.59 5.32 0.18
N ASP A 113 -8.88 6.37 -0.25
CA ASP A 113 -7.50 6.59 0.14
C ASP A 113 -7.36 6.80 1.65
N LEU A 114 -8.31 7.51 2.28
CA LEU A 114 -8.30 7.69 3.73
C LEU A 114 -8.50 6.37 4.47
N TRP A 115 -9.40 5.51 3.97
CA TRP A 115 -9.59 4.15 4.50
C TRP A 115 -8.35 3.28 4.30
N CYS A 116 -7.69 3.36 3.14
CA CYS A 116 -6.45 2.64 2.87
C CYS A 116 -5.30 3.11 3.77
N LEU A 117 -5.18 4.42 3.99
CA LEU A 117 -4.19 4.98 4.89
C LEU A 117 -4.47 4.56 6.35
N GLY A 118 -5.74 4.57 6.76
CA GLY A 118 -6.17 4.10 8.07
C GLY A 118 -5.87 2.61 8.30
N SER A 119 -6.18 1.75 7.32
CA SER A 119 -5.91 0.31 7.42
C SER A 119 -4.42 -0.01 7.37
N ALA A 120 -3.64 0.71 6.56
CA ALA A 120 -2.18 0.61 6.55
C ALA A 120 -1.58 1.01 7.91
N GLY A 121 -2.07 2.10 8.50
CA GLY A 121 -1.66 2.55 9.83
C GLY A 121 -2.00 1.53 10.93
N LEU A 122 -3.21 0.95 10.90
CA LEU A 122 -3.61 -0.11 11.81
C LEU A 122 -2.74 -1.37 11.65
N GLY A 123 -2.45 -1.78 10.41
CA GLY A 123 -1.59 -2.93 10.14
C GLY A 123 -0.16 -2.73 10.62
N ALA A 124 0.41 -1.54 10.39
CA ALA A 124 1.73 -1.18 10.91
C ALA A 124 1.75 -1.15 12.45
N GLY A 125 0.74 -0.55 13.08
CA GLY A 125 0.60 -0.52 14.54
C GLY A 125 0.47 -1.93 15.14
N ALA A 126 -0.31 -2.81 14.53
CA ALA A 126 -0.43 -4.21 14.97
C ALA A 126 0.90 -4.97 14.81
N ALA A 127 1.65 -4.77 13.73
CA ALA A 127 2.95 -5.38 13.54
C ALA A 127 3.99 -4.90 14.57
N MET A 128 3.98 -3.60 14.90
CA MET A 128 4.84 -3.04 15.94
C MET A 128 4.43 -3.51 17.34
N GLY A 129 3.14 -3.59 17.64
CA GLY A 129 2.63 -4.13 18.91
C GLY A 129 2.96 -5.61 19.10
N ALA A 130 2.78 -6.45 18.06
CA ALA A 130 3.19 -7.85 18.09
C ALA A 130 4.72 -8.02 18.21
N GLY A 131 5.50 -7.09 17.67
CA GLY A 131 6.95 -7.05 17.88
C GLY A 131 7.35 -6.69 19.32
N TRP A 132 6.57 -5.85 19.99
CA TRP A 132 6.79 -5.46 21.39
C TRP A 132 6.58 -6.63 22.36
N ASP A 133 5.57 -7.48 22.11
CA ASP A 133 5.32 -8.69 22.91
C ASP A 133 6.45 -9.73 22.78
N TRP A 134 7.05 -9.85 21.59
CA TRP A 134 8.24 -10.69 21.39
C TRP A 134 9.43 -10.15 22.19
N VAL A 135 9.71 -8.84 22.13
CA VAL A 135 10.80 -8.20 22.88
C VAL A 135 10.62 -8.33 24.41
N LEU A 136 9.40 -8.16 24.91
CA LEU A 136 9.09 -8.36 26.33
C LEU A 136 9.20 -9.84 26.76
N SER A 137 8.89 -10.78 25.87
CA SER A 137 9.06 -12.21 26.13
C SER A 137 10.53 -12.60 26.31
N TRP A 138 11.47 -11.98 25.59
CA TRP A 138 12.91 -12.15 25.85
C TRP A 138 13.35 -11.47 27.16
N ALA A 139 12.81 -10.30 27.47
CA ALA A 139 13.10 -9.58 28.72
C ALA A 139 12.60 -10.30 29.98
N GLN A 140 11.53 -11.11 29.88
CA GLN A 140 11.03 -11.96 30.97
C GLN A 140 11.80 -13.29 31.13
N LEU A 141 12.58 -13.72 30.12
CA LEU A 141 13.33 -14.97 30.15
C LEU A 141 14.76 -14.84 30.69
N GLY A 142 15.18 -13.65 31.15
CA GLY A 142 16.38 -13.49 31.96
C GLY A 142 17.65 -14.11 31.37
N ILE A 143 17.97 -13.79 30.11
CA ILE A 143 19.31 -13.95 29.52
C ILE A 143 19.90 -12.56 29.31
#